data_AF-S3DB25-F1
#
_entry.id   AF-S3DB25-F1
#
_cell.length_a   1.000
_cell.length_b   1.000
_cell.length_c   1.000
_cell.angle_alpha   90.00
_cell.angle_beta   90.00
_cell.angle_gamma   90.00
#
_symmetry.space_group_name_H-M   'P 1'
#
loop_
_entity.id
_entity.type
_entity.pdbx_description
1 polymer ?
#
loop_
_entity_poly.entity_id
_entity_poly.type
_entity_poly.pdbx_seq_one_letter_code
_entity_poly.pdbx_strand_id
1 'polypeptide(L)'
;MLPQGQQNAVDPHGKDWMPPEFTRTGSYYRSRVKETEYWYLQASDVRRQVQQAPAKANSRGRYPVKYGNEPYQSLSAQQLFTEFPIMRSPQNGLAPTNYANGQKPGPIRAFYNEGDRMVFDVGYHDPARASECKQVEGQDEKTPFSLA
;
A
#
# COMPACT_ATOMS: atom_id res chain seq x y z
N MET A 1 -32.42 7.83 -2.46
CA MET A 1 -31.93 6.54 -3.01
C MET A 1 -30.46 6.43 -2.64
N LEU A 2 -30.11 5.51 -1.74
CA LEU A 2 -28.73 5.19 -1.39
C LEU A 2 -28.32 3.94 -2.17
N PRO A 3 -27.15 3.91 -2.83
CA PRO A 3 -26.74 2.73 -3.60
C PRO A 3 -26.40 1.56 -2.66
N GLN A 4 -27.07 0.45 -2.90
CA GLN A 4 -26.80 -0.87 -2.33
C GLN A 4 -25.50 -1.41 -2.94
N GLY A 5 -24.55 -1.80 -2.10
CA GLY A 5 -23.30 -2.43 -2.57
C GLY A 5 -22.16 -2.52 -1.56
N GLN A 6 -22.41 -2.51 -0.26
CA GLN A 6 -21.41 -2.94 0.73
C GLN A 6 -21.76 -4.34 1.19
N GLN A 7 -21.33 -5.34 0.42
CA GLN A 7 -21.32 -6.72 0.92
C GLN A 7 -20.41 -6.78 2.14
N ASN A 8 -20.98 -7.29 3.23
CA ASN A 8 -20.38 -7.42 4.56
C ASN A 8 -18.98 -8.06 4.48
N ALA A 9 -17.95 -7.24 4.55
CA ALA A 9 -16.63 -7.71 4.94
C ALA A 9 -16.72 -8.07 6.42
N VAL A 10 -16.92 -9.35 6.71
CA VAL A 10 -16.90 -9.92 8.06
C VAL A 10 -15.62 -9.42 8.74
N ASP A 11 -15.77 -8.65 9.82
CA ASP A 11 -14.66 -8.15 10.62
C ASP A 11 -14.02 -9.34 11.38
N PRO A 12 -12.78 -9.74 11.06
CA PRO A 12 -12.10 -10.87 11.70
C PRO A 12 -11.73 -10.65 13.17
N HIS A 13 -11.90 -9.45 13.71
CA HIS A 13 -11.35 -9.12 15.02
C HIS A 13 -12.26 -9.39 16.22
N GLY A 14 -13.41 -10.00 16.00
CA GLY A 14 -14.39 -10.20 17.07
C GLY A 14 -15.05 -8.88 17.49
N LYS A 15 -15.85 -8.92 18.54
CA LYS A 15 -16.77 -7.83 18.91
C LYS A 15 -16.08 -6.61 19.56
N ASP A 16 -14.82 -6.75 19.96
CA ASP A 16 -14.13 -5.78 20.83
C ASP A 16 -13.06 -4.94 20.12
N TRP A 17 -12.79 -5.22 18.85
CA TRP A 17 -11.83 -4.44 18.09
C TRP A 17 -12.49 -3.21 17.51
N MET A 18 -11.84 -2.07 17.75
CA MET A 18 -12.29 -0.79 17.24
C MET A 18 -11.31 -0.34 16.15
N PRO A 19 -11.81 0.05 14.96
CA PRO A 19 -10.94 0.62 13.95
C PRO A 19 -10.30 1.92 14.46
N PRO A 20 -9.12 2.30 13.93
CA PRO A 20 -8.45 3.52 14.34
C PRO A 20 -9.36 4.75 14.25
N GLU A 21 -9.19 5.71 15.16
CA GLU A 21 -10.08 6.88 15.25
C GLU A 21 -10.20 7.66 13.92
N PHE A 22 -9.10 7.77 13.16
CA PHE A 22 -9.10 8.46 11.87
C PHE A 22 -10.06 7.86 10.84
N THR A 23 -10.47 6.60 11.00
CA THR A 23 -11.46 5.95 10.12
C THR A 23 -12.86 6.52 10.29
N ARG A 24 -13.13 7.22 11.40
CA ARG A 24 -14.43 7.84 11.69
C ARG A 24 -14.54 9.27 11.18
N THR A 25 -13.40 9.96 11.03
CA THR A 25 -13.34 11.41 10.83
C THR A 25 -12.63 11.83 9.55
N GLY A 26 -11.91 10.92 8.89
CA GLY A 26 -11.08 11.26 7.74
C GLY A 26 -11.05 10.18 6.66
N SER A 27 -10.32 10.49 5.58
CA SER A 27 -10.11 9.56 4.47
C SER A 27 -9.01 8.55 4.78
N TYR A 28 -9.20 7.31 4.34
CA TYR A 28 -8.25 6.20 4.55
C TYR A 28 -8.25 5.23 3.36
N TYR A 29 -7.20 4.43 3.26
CA TYR A 29 -7.12 3.25 2.39
C TYR A 29 -7.39 1.99 3.21
N ARG A 30 -8.03 0.98 2.60
CA ARG A 30 -8.36 -0.27 3.26
C ARG A 30 -7.70 -1.46 2.57
N SER A 31 -6.71 -2.05 3.21
CA SER A 31 -6.09 -3.28 2.72
C SER A 31 -6.77 -4.54 3.27
N ARG A 32 -6.41 -5.70 2.69
CA ARG A 32 -6.85 -7.03 3.16
C ARG A 32 -5.67 -7.92 3.55
N VAL A 33 -4.55 -7.33 3.93
CA VAL A 33 -3.36 -8.08 4.37
C VAL A 33 -3.64 -8.80 5.68
N LYS A 34 -2.81 -9.78 6.05
CA LYS A 34 -3.00 -10.51 7.31
C LYS A 34 -2.62 -9.67 8.52
N GLU A 35 -1.66 -8.76 8.34
CA GLU A 35 -1.17 -7.82 9.33
C GLU A 35 -2.20 -6.72 9.60
N THR A 36 -2.95 -6.89 10.68
CA THR A 36 -4.10 -6.05 11.04
C THR A 36 -3.75 -4.56 11.21
N GLU A 37 -2.50 -4.26 11.57
CA GLU A 37 -1.98 -2.91 11.67
C GLU A 37 -1.84 -2.18 10.33
N TYR A 38 -2.04 -2.88 9.20
CA TYR A 38 -2.04 -2.32 7.85
C TYR A 38 -3.43 -2.31 7.20
N TRP A 39 -4.47 -2.76 7.90
CA TRP A 39 -5.83 -2.76 7.34
C TRP A 39 -6.35 -1.37 7.02
N TYR A 40 -5.98 -0.39 7.84
CA TYR A 40 -6.39 0.99 7.66
C TYR A 40 -5.17 1.89 7.62
N LEU A 41 -5.06 2.69 6.57
CA LEU A 41 -3.98 3.66 6.40
C LEU A 41 -4.58 5.04 6.21
N GLN A 42 -4.24 5.98 7.08
CA GLN A 42 -4.76 7.34 6.97
C GLN A 42 -4.21 8.01 5.70
N ALA A 43 -5.09 8.53 4.87
CA ALA A 43 -4.70 9.02 3.54
C ALA A 43 -3.73 10.22 3.60
N SER A 44 -3.82 11.06 4.62
CA SER A 44 -2.88 12.18 4.84
C SER A 44 -1.46 11.70 5.11
N ASP A 45 -1.30 10.63 5.90
CA ASP A 45 0.01 10.07 6.18
C ASP A 45 0.60 9.39 4.95
N VAL A 46 -0.20 8.61 4.21
CA VAL A 46 0.25 8.01 2.95
C VAL A 46 0.73 9.09 1.97
N ARG A 47 -0.04 10.18 1.81
CA ARG A 47 0.39 11.34 1.01
C ARG A 47 1.73 11.89 1.47
N ARG A 48 1.91 12.11 2.78
CA ARG A 48 3.19 12.57 3.35
C ARG A 48 4.34 11.63 2.99
N GLN A 49 4.15 10.31 3.16
CA GLN A 49 5.19 9.32 2.86
C GLN A 49 5.57 9.32 1.37
N VAL A 50 4.58 9.40 0.46
CA VAL A 50 4.83 9.49 -0.99
C VAL A 50 5.58 10.77 -1.34
N GLN A 51 5.17 11.91 -0.78
CA GLN A 51 5.84 13.20 -1.03
C GLN A 51 7.27 13.23 -0.49
N GLN A 52 7.56 12.53 0.60
CA GLN A 52 8.88 12.48 1.23
C GLN A 52 9.76 11.31 0.74
N ALA A 53 9.26 10.45 -0.15
CA ALA A 53 10.05 9.36 -0.71
C ALA A 53 11.28 9.93 -1.47
N PRO A 54 12.46 9.30 -1.37
CA PRO A 54 13.62 9.76 -2.12
C PRO A 54 13.38 9.56 -3.62
N ALA A 55 13.85 10.47 -4.48
CA ALA A 55 13.64 10.40 -5.93
C ALA A 55 14.28 9.16 -6.60
N LYS A 56 15.33 8.62 -5.98
CA LYS A 56 16.05 7.42 -6.44
C LYS A 56 16.45 6.60 -5.23
N ALA A 57 16.51 5.28 -5.42
CA ALA A 57 17.17 4.41 -4.46
C ALA A 57 18.65 4.84 -4.32
N ASN A 58 19.13 4.93 -3.07
CA ASN A 58 20.55 5.14 -2.84
C ASN A 58 21.33 3.85 -3.17
N SER A 59 22.67 3.91 -3.26
CA SER A 59 23.50 2.76 -3.65
C SER A 59 23.39 1.53 -2.74
N ARG A 60 22.77 1.66 -1.56
CA ARG A 60 22.54 0.58 -0.59
C ARG A 60 21.05 0.28 -0.39
N GLY A 61 20.18 0.95 -1.14
CA GLY A 61 18.75 0.99 -0.91
C GLY A 61 18.01 0.20 -1.96
N ARG A 62 16.99 -0.54 -1.52
CA ARG A 62 16.12 -1.25 -2.44
C ARG A 62 15.08 -0.32 -3.04
N TYR A 63 14.64 0.71 -2.33
CA TYR A 63 13.50 1.56 -2.71
C TYR A 63 13.88 3.04 -2.86
N PRO A 64 13.12 3.80 -3.68
CA PRO A 64 12.04 3.33 -4.56
C PRO A 64 12.53 2.51 -5.77
N VAL A 65 11.64 1.69 -6.34
CA VAL A 65 11.91 0.90 -7.57
C VAL A 65 10.89 1.23 -8.64
N LYS A 66 11.18 0.85 -9.89
CA LYS A 66 10.14 0.81 -10.92
C LYS A 66 9.14 -0.30 -10.58
N TYR A 67 7.85 -0.01 -10.67
CA TYR A 67 6.81 -1.03 -10.60
C TYR A 67 6.99 -2.03 -11.75
N GLY A 68 7.00 -3.30 -11.41
CA GLY A 68 7.18 -4.40 -12.37
C GLY A 68 6.24 -5.56 -12.10
N ASN A 69 5.05 -5.30 -11.57
CA ASN A 69 4.07 -6.34 -11.28
C ASN A 69 3.42 -6.84 -12.58
N GLU A 70 3.34 -8.17 -12.72
CA GLU A 70 2.65 -8.84 -13.82
C GLU A 70 1.55 -9.76 -13.25
N PRO A 71 0.30 -9.68 -13.74
CA PRO A 71 -0.19 -8.75 -14.78
C PRO A 71 -0.24 -7.29 -14.30
N TYR A 72 -0.06 -6.35 -15.24
CA TYR A 72 -0.16 -4.92 -14.94
C TYR A 72 -1.59 -4.59 -14.50
N GLN A 73 -1.72 -4.05 -13.29
CA GLN A 73 -2.96 -3.43 -12.86
C GLN A 73 -3.16 -2.10 -13.58
N SER A 74 -4.42 -1.75 -13.85
CA SER A 74 -4.77 -0.40 -14.30
C SER A 74 -4.62 0.56 -13.12
N LEU A 75 -3.53 1.32 -13.12
CA LEU A 75 -3.21 2.32 -12.11
C LEU A 75 -3.63 3.71 -12.62
N SER A 76 -4.07 4.58 -11.72
CA SER A 76 -4.45 5.97 -11.99
C SER A 76 -3.24 6.87 -12.26
N ALA A 77 -2.08 6.52 -11.70
CA ALA A 77 -0.83 7.23 -11.98
C ALA A 77 -0.45 7.14 -13.47
N GLN A 78 0.24 8.17 -13.98
CA GLN A 78 0.71 8.15 -15.38
C GLN A 78 1.88 7.14 -15.54
N GLN A 79 1.97 6.51 -16.73
CA GLN A 79 2.95 5.46 -17.06
C GLN A 79 4.39 5.85 -16.69
N LEU A 80 5.20 4.87 -16.24
CA LEU A 80 6.48 4.99 -15.49
C LEU A 80 6.30 5.05 -13.96
N PHE A 81 5.65 4.02 -13.42
CA PHE A 81 5.35 3.93 -12.01
C PHE A 81 6.59 3.66 -11.15
N THR A 82 6.69 4.43 -10.08
CA THR A 82 7.58 4.24 -8.96
C THR A 82 6.82 3.54 -7.83
N GLU A 83 7.37 2.46 -7.32
CA GLU A 83 6.90 1.72 -6.15
C GLU A 83 7.70 2.16 -4.91
N PHE A 84 7.00 2.53 -3.83
CA PHE A 84 7.61 2.85 -2.54
C PHE A 84 6.87 2.21 -1.37
N PRO A 85 7.56 1.68 -0.34
CA PRO A 85 6.90 1.10 0.83
C PRO A 85 6.18 2.14 1.67
N ILE A 86 4.97 1.79 2.12
CA ILE A 86 4.20 2.60 3.05
C ILE A 86 4.22 1.94 4.42
N MET A 87 4.78 2.66 5.40
CA MET A 87 4.90 2.20 6.77
C MET A 87 3.63 2.55 7.54
N ARG A 88 3.28 1.74 8.55
CA ARG A 88 2.23 2.14 9.50
C ARG A 88 2.69 3.38 10.28
N SER A 89 1.79 4.34 10.49
CA SER A 89 2.01 5.43 11.44
C SER A 89 1.21 5.15 12.71
N PRO A 90 1.85 4.97 13.88
CA PRO A 90 1.15 4.69 15.13
C PRO A 90 0.36 5.89 15.69
N GLN A 91 0.46 7.09 15.08
CA GLN A 91 -0.04 8.34 15.65
C GLN A 91 -0.75 9.23 14.62
N ASN A 92 -1.65 8.70 13.80
CA ASN A 92 -2.43 9.51 12.84
C ASN A 92 -1.55 10.39 11.93
N GLY A 93 -0.40 9.87 11.48
CA GLY A 93 0.54 10.61 10.63
C GLY A 93 1.40 11.66 11.34
N LEU A 94 1.29 11.80 12.67
CA LEU A 94 2.12 12.71 13.48
C LEU A 94 3.52 12.16 13.76
N ALA A 95 3.68 10.83 13.75
CA ALA A 95 4.99 10.19 13.83
C ALA A 95 5.58 10.06 12.41
N PRO A 96 6.71 10.73 12.09
CA PRO A 96 7.25 10.82 10.75
C PRO A 96 8.08 9.60 10.36
N THR A 97 7.58 8.39 10.58
CA THR A 97 8.29 7.19 10.15
C THR A 97 7.97 6.90 8.69
N ASN A 98 8.85 7.33 7.79
CA ASN A 98 8.91 6.79 6.43
C ASN A 98 9.74 5.52 6.42
N TYR A 99 9.60 4.75 5.34
CA TYR A 99 10.48 3.64 5.07
C TYR A 99 11.94 4.10 5.01
N ALA A 100 12.81 3.44 5.77
CA ALA A 100 14.25 3.62 5.73
C ALA A 100 14.94 2.35 5.20
N ASN A 101 16.04 2.52 4.48
CA ASN A 101 16.84 1.39 4.00
C ASN A 101 17.32 0.53 5.17
N GLY A 102 17.26 -0.80 4.98
CA GLY A 102 17.55 -1.78 6.03
C GLY A 102 16.33 -2.17 6.87
N GLN A 103 15.19 -1.48 6.73
CA GLN A 103 13.94 -1.91 7.33
C GLN A 103 13.20 -2.92 6.45
N LYS A 104 12.37 -3.77 7.07
CA LYS A 104 11.41 -4.61 6.34
C LYS A 104 10.34 -3.69 5.73
N PRO A 105 10.11 -3.72 4.41
CA PRO A 105 9.19 -2.78 3.72
C PRO A 105 7.71 -3.00 4.01
N GLY A 106 7.33 -4.03 4.78
CA GLY A 106 5.92 -4.37 5.01
C GLY A 106 5.19 -4.80 3.74
N PRO A 107 3.86 -5.01 3.82
CA PRO A 107 3.08 -5.54 2.71
C PRO A 107 2.48 -4.47 1.78
N ILE A 108 2.51 -3.18 2.17
CA ILE A 108 1.87 -2.08 1.46
C ILE A 108 2.87 -1.32 0.59
N ARG A 109 2.44 -0.94 -0.62
CA ARG A 109 3.17 -0.05 -1.53
C ARG A 109 2.28 1.09 -1.99
N ALA A 110 2.90 2.24 -2.25
CA ALA A 110 2.33 3.27 -3.10
C ALA A 110 2.95 3.19 -4.49
N PHE A 111 2.12 3.45 -5.51
CA PHE A 111 2.51 3.52 -6.92
C PHE A 111 2.23 4.92 -7.44
N TYR A 112 3.27 5.63 -7.87
CA TYR A 112 3.16 7.03 -8.29
C TYR A 112 4.08 7.34 -9.46
N ASN A 113 3.86 8.46 -10.13
CA ASN A 113 4.80 8.98 -11.11
C ASN A 113 5.78 9.93 -10.40
N GLU A 114 7.09 9.79 -10.65
CA GLU A 114 8.07 10.69 -10.00
C GLU A 114 7.89 12.16 -10.42
N GLY A 115 7.42 12.42 -11.64
CA GLY A 115 7.11 13.76 -12.13
C GLY A 115 5.80 14.33 -11.58
N ASP A 116 4.88 13.48 -11.11
CA ASP A 116 3.65 13.90 -10.44
C ASP A 116 3.28 12.92 -9.31
N ARG A 117 3.69 13.29 -8.10
CA ARG A 117 3.42 12.54 -6.87
C ARG A 117 2.04 12.84 -6.27
N MET A 118 1.25 13.72 -6.88
CA MET A 118 -0.10 14.03 -6.41
C MET A 118 -1.10 12.96 -6.83
N VAL A 119 -0.84 12.30 -7.95
CA VAL A 119 -1.63 11.18 -8.46
C VAL A 119 -0.88 9.87 -8.14
N PHE A 120 -1.43 9.10 -7.22
CA PHE A 120 -0.86 7.82 -6.83
C PHE A 120 -1.97 6.85 -6.41
N ASP A 121 -1.65 5.56 -6.51
CA ASP A 121 -2.49 4.48 -6.01
C ASP A 121 -1.79 3.79 -4.85
N VAL A 122 -2.56 3.12 -3.99
CA VAL A 122 -2.04 2.31 -2.89
C VAL A 122 -2.45 0.87 -3.14
N GLY A 123 -1.52 -0.06 -2.95
CA GLY A 123 -1.82 -1.47 -3.02
C GLY A 123 -1.06 -2.29 -2.01
N TYR A 124 -1.44 -3.56 -1.93
CA TYR A 124 -0.91 -4.51 -0.96
C TYR A 124 -0.62 -5.86 -1.61
N HIS A 125 0.40 -6.56 -1.12
CA HIS A 125 0.67 -7.93 -1.55
C HIS A 125 -0.50 -8.84 -1.18
N ASP A 126 -1.15 -9.42 -2.18
CA ASP A 126 -2.35 -10.24 -2.02
C ASP A 126 -2.01 -11.71 -2.32
N PRO A 127 -1.74 -12.54 -1.29
CA PRO A 127 -1.40 -13.94 -1.49
C PRO A 127 -2.57 -14.76 -2.05
N ALA A 128 -3.81 -14.30 -1.90
CA ALA A 128 -4.97 -15.00 -2.48
C ALA A 128 -4.94 -15.00 -4.02
N ARG A 129 -4.21 -14.06 -4.61
CA ARG A 129 -4.05 -13.92 -6.06
C ARG A 129 -2.74 -14.51 -6.58
N ALA A 130 -1.97 -15.21 -5.75
CA ALA A 130 -0.69 -15.78 -6.15
C ALA A 130 -0.75 -16.66 -7.41
N SER A 131 -1.89 -17.32 -7.66
CA SER A 131 -2.15 -18.12 -8.86
C SER A 131 -2.23 -17.32 -10.17
N GLU A 132 -2.39 -16.00 -10.10
CA GLU A 132 -2.46 -15.11 -11.26
C GLU A 132 -1.08 -14.69 -11.78
N CYS A 133 -0.03 -14.84 -10.96
CA CYS A 133 1.34 -14.57 -11.39
C CYS A 133 1.88 -15.76 -12.17
N LYS A 134 2.52 -15.50 -13.31
CA LYS A 134 3.30 -16.52 -14.00
C LYS A 134 4.42 -16.97 -13.07
N GLN A 135 4.38 -18.23 -12.63
CA GLN A 135 5.52 -18.83 -11.94
C GLN A 135 6.70 -18.87 -12.90
N VAL A 136 7.64 -17.94 -12.71
CA VAL A 136 8.96 -18.04 -13.33
C VAL A 136 9.80 -18.85 -12.34
N GLU A 137 10.24 -20.05 -12.74
CA GLU A 137 11.10 -20.90 -11.90
C GLU A 137 12.27 -20.08 -11.33
N GLY A 138 12.44 -20.14 -10.00
CA GLY A 138 13.54 -19.49 -9.30
C GLY A 138 13.29 -18.05 -8.82
N GLN A 139 12.09 -17.49 -8.95
CA GLN A 139 11.72 -16.22 -8.29
C GLN A 139 10.84 -16.48 -7.07
N ASP A 140 11.37 -16.20 -5.88
CA ASP A 140 10.61 -16.17 -4.62
C ASP A 140 9.33 -15.33 -4.80
N GLU A 141 8.19 -16.01 -4.66
CA GLU A 141 6.84 -15.50 -4.43
C GLU A 141 6.61 -14.00 -4.76
N LYS A 142 6.60 -13.65 -6.05
CA LYS A 142 5.95 -12.42 -6.50
C LYS A 142 4.45 -12.59 -6.29
N THR A 143 3.98 -12.24 -5.11
CA THR A 143 2.54 -12.10 -4.86
C THR A 143 2.05 -10.82 -5.55
N PRO A 144 1.00 -10.92 -6.39
CA PRO A 144 0.53 -9.75 -7.10
C PRO A 144 -0.03 -8.73 -6.11
N PHE A 145 0.02 -7.47 -6.52
CA PHE A 145 -0.63 -6.42 -5.76
C PHE A 145 -2.14 -6.41 -6.03
N SER A 146 -2.90 -6.06 -5.00
CA SER A 146 -4.29 -5.61 -5.09
C SER A 146 -4.37 -4.16 -4.62
N LEU A 147 -5.28 -3.36 -5.21
CA LEU A 147 -5.49 -1.97 -4.79
C LEU A 147 -6.27 -1.90 -3.46
N ALA A 148 -5.91 -0.91 -2.63
CA ALA A 148 -6.46 -0.65 -1.29
C ALA A 148 -7.50 0.48 -1.28
#